data_AF-A0A8R1EKX1-F1
#
_entry.id   AF-A0A8R1EKX1-F1
#
_cell.length_a   1.000
_cell.length_b   1.000
_cell.length_c   1.000
_cell.angle_alpha   90.00
_cell.angle_beta   90.00
_cell.angle_gamma   90.00
#
_symmetry.space_group_name_H-M   'P 1'
#
loop_
_entity.id
_entity.type
_entity.pdbx_description
1 polymer ?
#
loop_
_entity_poly.entity_id
_entity_poly.type
_entity_poly.pdbx_seq_one_letter_code
_entity_poly.pdbx_strand_id
1 'polypeptide(L)'
;APRLDRNVKVVIIGTFADIAMAIDVQFERYLEPVVNILNDAQNAAVVTDPNDDDQVDYVDRLREACLNSYTGILQGFKGVDETAARRCISTFVQSIVQLIIRSSQLEPVPPSDSLMATTAGLIGDLVGLYGQDIVGFFNIEAVTQMLQTARKSKVAKTRSMSSWASKEMKKVSVE
;
A
#
# COMPACT_ATOMS: atom_id res chain seq x y z
N ALA A 1 -8.81 -5.69 31.52
CA ALA A 1 -8.79 -6.69 30.44
C ALA A 1 -7.34 -6.91 29.99
N PRO A 2 -6.90 -8.12 29.63
CA PRO A 2 -5.57 -8.35 29.09
C PRO A 2 -5.37 -7.50 27.83
N ARG A 3 -4.22 -6.82 27.72
CA ARG A 3 -3.85 -6.08 26.50
C ARG A 3 -3.34 -7.09 25.48
N LEU A 4 -4.07 -7.23 24.38
CA LEU A 4 -3.62 -8.02 23.24
C LEU A 4 -2.33 -7.41 22.68
N ASP A 5 -1.36 -8.26 22.32
CA ASP A 5 -0.13 -7.80 21.68
C ASP A 5 -0.46 -7.09 20.37
N ARG A 6 0.08 -5.87 20.20
CA ARG A 6 -0.11 -5.03 19.01
C ARG A 6 0.31 -5.73 17.71
N ASN A 7 1.26 -6.67 17.79
CA ASN A 7 1.72 -7.49 16.67
C ASN A 7 0.61 -8.40 16.12
N VAL A 8 -0.37 -8.80 16.94
CA VAL A 8 -1.50 -9.62 16.48
C VAL A 8 -2.31 -8.85 15.43
N LYS A 9 -2.48 -7.53 15.61
CA LYS A 9 -3.19 -6.68 14.63
C LYS A 9 -2.49 -6.69 13.26
N VAL A 10 -1.16 -6.61 13.24
CA VAL A 10 -0.35 -6.64 12.01
C VAL A 10 -0.54 -7.97 11.28
N VAL A 11 -0.48 -9.09 12.00
CA VAL A 11 -0.63 -10.44 11.43
C VAL A 11 -2.04 -10.65 10.85
N ILE A 12 -3.09 -10.27 11.60
CA ILE A 12 -4.48 -10.41 11.13
C ILE A 12 -4.68 -9.60 9.85
N ILE A 13 -4.21 -8.35 9.82
CA ILE A 13 -4.33 -7.49 8.64
C ILE A 13 -3.62 -8.13 7.46
N GLY A 14 -2.36 -8.54 7.61
CA GLY A 14 -1.61 -9.20 6.53
C GLY A 14 -2.32 -10.42 5.94
N THR A 15 -3.05 -11.18 6.77
CA THR A 15 -3.80 -12.38 6.33
C THR A 15 -4.95 -12.06 5.37
N PHE A 16 -5.47 -10.82 5.35
CA PHE A 16 -6.49 -10.43 4.38
C PHE A 16 -5.98 -10.52 2.94
N ALA A 17 -4.69 -10.27 2.70
CA ALA A 17 -4.09 -10.44 1.39
C ALA A 17 -4.20 -11.89 0.92
N ASP A 18 -3.79 -12.83 1.77
CA ASP A 18 -3.79 -14.26 1.46
C ASP A 18 -5.21 -14.79 1.23
N ILE A 19 -6.18 -14.34 2.04
CA ILE A 19 -7.59 -14.72 1.88
C ILE A 19 -8.13 -14.17 0.56
N ALA A 20 -7.89 -12.89 0.26
CA ALA A 20 -8.38 -12.27 -0.98
C ALA A 20 -7.83 -12.96 -2.23
N MET A 21 -6.55 -13.32 -2.22
CA MET A 21 -5.92 -14.08 -3.31
C MET A 21 -6.41 -15.54 -3.38
N ALA A 22 -6.83 -16.13 -2.27
CA ALA A 22 -7.28 -17.53 -2.24
C ALA A 22 -8.72 -17.71 -2.73
N ILE A 23 -9.58 -16.71 -2.55
CA ILE A 23 -11.01 -16.79 -2.90
C ILE A 23 -11.41 -15.88 -4.07
N ASP A 24 -10.45 -15.12 -4.60
CA ASP A 24 -10.59 -14.20 -5.73
C ASP A 24 -11.82 -13.27 -5.56
N VAL A 25 -12.66 -13.21 -6.58
CA VAL A 25 -13.87 -12.38 -6.66
C VAL A 25 -14.86 -12.61 -5.53
N GLN A 26 -14.83 -13.79 -4.87
CA GLN A 26 -15.72 -14.06 -3.75
C GLN A 26 -15.43 -13.16 -2.54
N PHE A 27 -14.24 -12.53 -2.52
CA PHE A 27 -13.84 -11.57 -1.50
C PHE A 27 -14.68 -10.28 -1.53
N GLU A 28 -15.39 -9.99 -2.61
CA GLU A 28 -16.23 -8.79 -2.75
C GLU A 28 -17.17 -8.57 -1.56
N ARG A 29 -17.76 -9.65 -1.02
CA ARG A 29 -18.66 -9.60 0.14
C ARG A 29 -17.99 -9.18 1.46
N TYR A 30 -16.67 -9.22 1.52
CA TYR A 30 -15.87 -8.87 2.69
C TYR A 30 -15.15 -7.53 2.52
N LEU A 31 -15.24 -6.89 1.35
CA LEU A 31 -14.51 -5.65 1.06
C LEU A 31 -14.84 -4.55 2.06
N GLU A 32 -16.12 -4.24 2.27
CA GLU A 32 -16.53 -3.16 3.17
C GLU A 32 -16.01 -3.35 4.61
N PRO A 33 -16.24 -4.48 5.31
CA PRO A 33 -15.72 -4.64 6.67
C PRO A 33 -14.19 -4.66 6.72
N VAL A 34 -13.52 -5.26 5.72
CA VAL A 34 -12.05 -5.31 5.67
C VAL A 34 -11.48 -3.91 5.46
N VAL A 35 -12.02 -3.13 4.53
CA VAL A 35 -11.61 -1.75 4.26
C VAL A 35 -11.78 -0.88 5.50
N ASN A 36 -12.86 -1.05 6.27
CA ASN A 36 -13.05 -0.33 7.54
C ASN A 36 -11.94 -0.66 8.54
N ILE A 37 -11.58 -1.94 8.68
CA ILE A 37 -10.47 -2.36 9.54
C ILE A 37 -9.14 -1.77 9.06
N LEU A 38 -8.90 -1.76 7.74
CA LEU A 38 -7.70 -1.16 7.15
C LEU A 38 -7.64 0.35 7.40
N ASN A 39 -8.76 1.05 7.26
CA ASN A 39 -8.89 2.48 7.56
C ASN A 39 -8.55 2.80 9.02
N ASP A 40 -9.11 2.05 9.97
CA ASP A 40 -8.81 2.21 11.39
C ASP A 40 -7.33 1.91 11.70
N ALA A 41 -6.76 0.90 11.04
CA ALA A 41 -5.36 0.55 11.19
C ALA A 41 -4.41 1.63 10.64
N GLN A 42 -4.64 2.14 9.43
CA GLN A 42 -3.79 3.19 8.86
C GLN A 42 -3.89 4.50 9.64
N ASN A 43 -5.06 4.83 10.19
CA ASN A 43 -5.25 6.02 11.02
C ASN A 43 -4.54 5.92 12.37
N ALA A 44 -4.42 4.70 12.92
CA ALA A 44 -3.62 4.45 14.11
C ALA A 44 -2.10 4.37 13.83
N ALA A 45 -1.69 4.16 12.56
CA ALA A 45 -0.30 4.00 12.16
C ALA A 45 0.43 5.36 12.02
N VAL A 46 0.54 6.09 13.12
CA VAL A 46 1.18 7.40 13.22
C VAL A 46 2.37 7.30 14.16
N VAL A 47 3.53 7.78 13.69
CA VAL A 47 4.72 7.96 14.53
C VAL A 47 4.47 9.18 15.41
N THR A 48 4.53 8.99 16.73
CA THR A 48 4.29 10.06 17.71
C THR A 48 5.58 10.45 18.43
N ASP A 49 6.51 9.51 18.56
CA ASP A 49 7.87 9.77 19.02
C ASP A 49 8.86 9.17 18.01
N PRO A 50 9.50 10.01 17.17
CA PRO A 50 10.50 9.55 16.21
C PRO A 50 11.73 8.87 16.82
N ASN A 51 11.96 9.01 18.14
CA ASN A 51 13.09 8.40 18.84
C ASN A 51 12.73 7.06 19.51
N ASP A 52 11.47 6.65 19.47
CA ASP A 52 11.01 5.35 19.93
C ASP A 52 11.08 4.37 18.75
N ASP A 53 12.23 3.72 18.58
CA ASP A 53 12.49 2.75 17.50
C ASP A 53 11.43 1.63 17.46
N ASP A 54 10.97 1.16 18.63
CA ASP A 54 9.94 0.13 18.73
C ASP A 54 8.58 0.62 18.23
N GLN A 55 8.26 1.90 18.45
CA GLN A 55 7.06 2.52 17.89
C GLN A 55 7.19 2.69 16.37
N VAL A 56 8.32 3.22 15.91
CA VAL A 56 8.60 3.43 14.48
C VAL A 56 8.46 2.12 13.72
N ASP A 57 9.13 1.06 14.18
CA ASP A 57 9.09 -0.28 13.57
C ASP A 57 7.69 -0.89 13.59
N TYR A 58 6.91 -0.62 14.65
CA TYR A 58 5.52 -1.06 14.69
C TYR A 58 4.65 -0.34 13.65
N VAL A 59 4.79 0.98 13.55
CA VAL A 59 4.05 1.80 12.59
C VAL A 59 4.40 1.41 11.15
N ASP A 60 5.69 1.19 10.87
CA ASP A 60 6.17 0.74 9.56
C ASP A 60 5.53 -0.59 9.16
N ARG A 61 5.61 -1.62 10.04
CA ARG A 61 4.99 -2.93 9.81
C ARG A 61 3.47 -2.86 9.67
N LEU A 62 2.80 -1.98 10.42
CA LEU A 62 1.35 -1.82 10.31
C LEU A 62 0.95 -1.20 8.97
N ARG A 63 1.68 -0.18 8.49
CA ARG A 63 1.47 0.41 7.16
C ARG A 63 1.73 -0.63 6.07
N GLU A 64 2.82 -1.37 6.18
CA GLU A 64 3.17 -2.43 5.23
C GLU A 64 2.09 -3.51 5.16
N ALA A 65 1.57 -3.97 6.31
CA ALA A 65 0.49 -4.96 6.34
C ALA A 65 -0.79 -4.43 5.66
N CYS A 66 -1.15 -3.16 5.88
CA CYS A 66 -2.29 -2.54 5.22
C CYS A 66 -2.09 -2.46 3.69
N LEU A 67 -0.91 -2.02 3.23
CA LEU A 67 -0.59 -1.95 1.81
C LEU A 67 -0.61 -3.34 1.15
N ASN A 68 0.00 -4.34 1.79
CA ASN A 68 -0.03 -5.72 1.30
C ASN A 68 -1.47 -6.27 1.23
N SER A 69 -2.32 -5.91 2.18
CA SER A 69 -3.75 -6.27 2.14
C SER A 69 -4.42 -5.70 0.89
N TYR A 70 -4.19 -4.42 0.58
CA TYR A 70 -4.72 -3.81 -0.64
C TYR A 70 -4.13 -4.46 -1.91
N THR A 71 -2.84 -4.79 -1.92
CA THR A 71 -2.22 -5.53 -3.03
C THR A 71 -2.88 -6.91 -3.22
N GLY A 72 -3.08 -7.68 -2.17
CA GLY A 72 -3.75 -8.99 -2.24
C GLY A 72 -5.20 -8.88 -2.70
N ILE A 73 -5.92 -7.86 -2.23
CA ILE A 73 -7.27 -7.53 -2.72
C ILE A 73 -7.23 -7.26 -4.22
N LEU A 74 -6.39 -6.33 -4.69
CA LEU A 74 -6.25 -6.02 -6.13
C LEU A 74 -5.91 -7.27 -6.95
N GLN A 75 -5.03 -8.13 -6.45
CA GLN A 75 -4.62 -9.36 -7.11
C GLN A 75 -5.75 -10.39 -7.19
N GLY A 76 -6.57 -10.55 -6.14
CA GLY A 76 -7.75 -11.42 -6.16
C GLY A 76 -8.81 -10.98 -7.19
N PHE A 77 -8.76 -9.72 -7.66
CA PHE A 77 -9.61 -9.21 -8.73
C PHE A 77 -8.96 -9.22 -10.13
N LYS A 78 -7.71 -9.66 -10.30
CA LYS A 78 -6.97 -9.61 -11.59
C LYS A 78 -7.53 -10.52 -12.70
N GLY A 79 -8.55 -11.34 -12.43
CA GLY A 79 -9.25 -12.16 -13.42
C GLY A 79 -10.66 -11.67 -13.80
N VAL A 80 -11.12 -10.57 -13.22
CA VAL A 80 -12.43 -9.98 -13.50
C VAL A 80 -12.33 -9.00 -14.66
N ASP A 81 -13.45 -8.76 -15.33
CA ASP A 81 -13.59 -7.60 -16.21
C ASP A 81 -13.08 -6.31 -15.51
N GLU A 82 -12.27 -5.54 -16.23
CA GLU A 82 -11.59 -4.36 -15.70
C GLU A 82 -12.58 -3.34 -15.14
N THR A 83 -13.76 -3.18 -15.77
CA THR A 83 -14.80 -2.26 -15.31
C THR A 83 -15.37 -2.69 -13.96
N ALA A 84 -15.56 -3.99 -13.76
CA ALA A 84 -16.03 -4.53 -12.50
C ALA A 84 -14.95 -4.44 -11.41
N ALA A 85 -13.68 -4.73 -11.72
CA ALA A 85 -12.58 -4.54 -10.80
C ALA A 85 -12.48 -3.05 -10.36
N ARG A 86 -12.47 -2.12 -11.31
CA ARG A 86 -12.45 -0.67 -11.02
C ARG A 86 -13.62 -0.24 -10.14
N ARG A 87 -14.83 -0.78 -10.34
CA ARG A 87 -16.01 -0.49 -9.51
C ARG A 87 -15.83 -0.95 -8.07
N CYS A 88 -15.28 -2.15 -7.86
CA CYS A 88 -15.03 -2.66 -6.51
C CYS A 88 -13.99 -1.79 -5.79
N ILE A 89 -12.90 -1.47 -6.47
CA ILE A 89 -11.77 -0.73 -5.88
C ILE A 89 -12.10 0.77 -5.68
N SER A 90 -12.94 1.37 -6.53
CA SER A 90 -13.20 2.82 -6.49
C SER A 90 -13.79 3.28 -5.17
N THR A 91 -14.51 2.42 -4.45
CA THR A 91 -15.10 2.74 -3.14
C THR A 91 -14.04 3.06 -2.08
N PHE A 92 -12.80 2.60 -2.26
CA PHE A 92 -11.72 2.74 -1.28
C PHE A 92 -10.38 3.17 -1.88
N VAL A 93 -10.33 3.51 -3.17
CA VAL A 93 -9.11 3.99 -3.83
C VAL A 93 -8.53 5.23 -3.13
N GLN A 94 -9.38 6.12 -2.62
CA GLN A 94 -8.95 7.31 -1.88
C GLN A 94 -8.18 6.93 -0.60
N SER A 95 -8.66 5.93 0.15
CA SER A 95 -7.97 5.41 1.33
C SER A 95 -6.60 4.82 0.98
N ILE A 96 -6.51 4.11 -0.14
CA ILE A 96 -5.23 3.54 -0.61
C ILE A 96 -4.24 4.66 -0.97
N VAL A 97 -4.69 5.67 -1.72
CA VAL A 97 -3.87 6.83 -2.11
C VAL A 97 -3.35 7.55 -0.87
N GLN A 98 -4.20 7.79 0.13
CA GLN A 98 -3.77 8.43 1.39
C GLN A 98 -2.69 7.61 2.11
N LEU A 99 -2.84 6.30 2.18
CA LEU A 99 -1.84 5.42 2.79
C LEU A 99 -0.51 5.43 2.03
N ILE A 100 -0.55 5.42 0.69
CA ILE A 100 0.64 5.53 -0.16
C ILE A 100 1.37 6.84 0.12
N ILE A 101 0.65 7.96 0.14
CA ILE A 101 1.24 9.28 0.39
C ILE A 101 1.88 9.33 1.77
N ARG A 102 1.21 8.78 2.79
CA ARG A 102 1.74 8.69 4.17
C ARG A 102 2.98 7.78 4.25
N SER A 103 2.97 6.66 3.54
CA SER A 103 4.09 5.70 3.50
C SER A 103 5.26 6.17 2.64
N SER A 104 5.08 7.25 1.88
CA SER A 104 6.12 7.89 1.07
C SER A 104 6.80 9.07 1.79
N GLN A 105 6.34 9.47 2.97
CA GLN A 105 6.95 10.55 3.73
C GLN A 105 8.32 10.11 4.26
N LEU A 106 9.38 10.88 3.99
CA LEU A 106 10.72 10.62 4.51
C LEU A 106 10.96 11.22 5.90
N GLU A 107 10.06 12.10 6.34
CA GLU A 107 10.08 12.78 7.63
C GLU A 107 8.81 12.42 8.42
N PRO A 108 8.88 12.30 9.77
CA PRO A 108 10.05 12.51 10.62
C PRO A 108 11.05 11.34 10.62
N VAL A 109 10.64 10.18 10.09
CA VAL A 109 11.47 8.99 9.94
C VAL A 109 11.20 8.39 8.57
N PRO A 110 12.24 8.01 7.80
CA PRO A 110 12.05 7.42 6.49
C PRO A 110 11.45 6.00 6.60
N PRO A 111 10.63 5.58 5.63
CA PRO A 111 10.09 4.23 5.57
C PRO A 111 11.20 3.19 5.38
N SER A 112 10.99 2.00 5.92
CA SER A 112 11.87 0.86 5.72
C SER A 112 11.97 0.49 4.24
N ASP A 113 13.04 -0.24 3.89
CA ASP A 113 13.21 -0.77 2.52
C ASP A 113 12.03 -1.67 2.09
N SER A 114 11.44 -2.39 3.04
CA SER A 114 10.28 -3.25 2.78
C SER A 114 9.04 -2.42 2.50
N LEU A 115 8.75 -1.42 3.34
CA LEU A 115 7.62 -0.51 3.16
C LEU A 115 7.74 0.29 1.86
N MET A 116 8.94 0.77 1.51
CA MET A 116 9.17 1.43 0.21
C MET A 116 8.90 0.50 -0.98
N ALA A 117 9.34 -0.76 -0.90
CA ALA A 117 9.12 -1.74 -1.96
C ALA A 117 7.62 -2.04 -2.14
N THR A 118 6.91 -2.24 -1.02
CA THR A 118 5.47 -2.52 -1.00
C THR A 118 4.66 -1.33 -1.48
N THR A 119 5.01 -0.12 -1.05
CA THR A 119 4.39 1.14 -1.52
C THR A 119 4.59 1.33 -3.02
N ALA A 120 5.81 1.12 -3.52
CA ALA A 120 6.09 1.18 -4.96
C ALA A 120 5.30 0.12 -5.75
N GLY A 121 5.22 -1.11 -5.24
CA GLY A 121 4.42 -2.18 -5.83
C GLY A 121 2.96 -1.77 -6.01
N LEU A 122 2.34 -1.24 -4.94
CA LEU A 122 0.94 -0.84 -4.98
C LEU A 122 0.69 0.37 -5.90
N ILE A 123 1.62 1.33 -5.98
CA ILE A 123 1.56 2.42 -6.97
C ILE A 123 1.48 1.83 -8.38
N GLY A 124 2.37 0.90 -8.73
CA GLY A 124 2.39 0.31 -10.06
C GLY A 124 1.14 -0.52 -10.36
N ASP A 125 0.61 -1.28 -9.38
CA ASP A 125 -0.64 -2.02 -9.53
C ASP A 125 -1.82 -1.06 -9.81
N LEU A 126 -1.92 0.05 -9.08
CA LEU A 126 -2.97 1.05 -9.30
C LEU A 126 -2.84 1.77 -10.64
N VAL A 127 -1.62 2.10 -11.06
CA VAL A 127 -1.38 2.69 -12.39
C VAL A 127 -1.73 1.70 -13.49
N GLY A 128 -1.44 0.40 -13.30
CA GLY A 128 -1.86 -0.63 -14.23
C GLY A 128 -3.39 -0.77 -14.34
N LEU A 129 -4.12 -0.56 -13.24
CA LEU A 129 -5.58 -0.67 -13.21
C LEU A 129 -6.30 0.61 -13.70
N TYR A 130 -5.83 1.80 -13.33
CA TYR A 130 -6.50 3.06 -13.59
C TYR A 130 -5.86 3.90 -14.69
N GLY A 131 -4.66 3.54 -15.16
CA GLY A 131 -3.94 4.30 -16.16
C GLY A 131 -3.67 5.73 -15.70
N GLN A 132 -3.90 6.69 -16.61
CA GLN A 132 -3.61 8.10 -16.39
C GLN A 132 -4.49 8.73 -15.28
N ASP A 133 -5.67 8.18 -15.01
CA ASP A 133 -6.63 8.73 -14.04
C ASP A 133 -6.08 8.79 -12.61
N ILE A 134 -5.13 7.92 -12.26
CA ILE A 134 -4.57 7.85 -10.89
C ILE A 134 -3.21 8.55 -10.74
N VAL A 135 -2.50 8.80 -11.85
CA VAL A 135 -1.11 9.29 -11.79
C VAL A 135 -1.00 10.66 -11.13
N GLY A 136 -1.99 11.54 -11.35
CA GLY A 136 -2.02 12.86 -10.73
C GLY A 136 -1.92 12.84 -9.20
N PHE A 137 -2.43 11.78 -8.54
CA PHE A 137 -2.34 11.62 -7.09
C PHE A 137 -0.93 11.21 -6.61
N PHE A 138 -0.13 10.59 -7.47
CA PHE A 138 1.21 10.13 -7.15
C PHE A 138 2.31 11.08 -7.66
N ASN A 139 1.97 12.03 -8.54
CA ASN A 139 2.89 13.04 -9.03
C ASN A 139 3.09 14.18 -8.01
N ILE A 140 3.50 13.80 -6.79
CA ILE A 140 3.80 14.69 -5.69
C ILE A 140 5.24 14.47 -5.21
N GLU A 141 5.77 15.43 -4.47
CA GLU A 141 7.15 15.42 -4.01
C GLU A 141 7.47 14.19 -3.14
N ALA A 142 6.63 13.88 -2.16
CA ALA A 142 6.87 12.76 -1.23
C ALA A 142 7.05 11.42 -1.96
N VAL A 143 6.13 11.08 -2.87
CA VAL A 143 6.22 9.85 -3.68
C VAL A 143 7.45 9.87 -4.59
N THR A 144 7.74 11.02 -5.21
CA THR A 144 8.91 11.18 -6.07
C THR A 144 10.21 10.94 -5.32
N GLN A 145 10.36 11.57 -4.15
CA GLN A 145 11.54 11.42 -3.30
C GLN A 145 11.68 9.99 -2.77
N MET A 146 10.60 9.38 -2.29
CA MET A 146 10.61 7.98 -1.84
C MET A 146 11.08 7.04 -2.96
N LEU A 147 10.53 7.17 -4.17
CA LEU A 147 10.93 6.33 -5.31
C LEU A 147 12.39 6.59 -5.72
N GLN A 148 12.91 7.81 -5.58
CA GLN A 148 14.33 8.10 -5.85
C GLN A 148 15.25 7.48 -4.80
N THR A 149 14.88 7.56 -3.52
CA THR A 149 15.58 6.91 -2.40
C THR A 149 15.59 5.39 -2.56
N ALA A 150 14.42 4.79 -2.81
CA ALA A 150 14.25 3.36 -3.00
C ALA A 150 15.09 2.78 -4.15
N ARG A 151 15.30 3.53 -5.24
CA ARG A 151 16.18 3.10 -6.35
C ARG A 151 17.66 3.02 -5.98
N LYS A 152 18.08 3.78 -4.96
CA LYS A 152 19.45 3.76 -4.44
C LYS A 152 19.62 2.76 -3.29
N SER A 153 18.54 2.11 -2.86
CA SER A 153 18.56 1.09 -1.80
C SER A 153 19.57 -0.01 -2.08
N LYS A 154 20.16 -0.57 -1.02
CA LYS A 154 20.99 -1.79 -1.11
C LYS A 154 20.15 -3.05 -1.35
N VAL A 155 18.86 -3.02 -1.02
CA VAL A 155 17.92 -4.13 -1.20
C VAL A 155 17.45 -4.21 -2.65
N ALA A 156 17.72 -5.35 -3.30
CA ALA A 156 17.42 -5.53 -4.73
C ALA A 156 15.92 -5.42 -5.05
N LYS A 157 15.05 -6.00 -4.21
CA LYS A 157 13.60 -5.93 -4.38
C LYS A 157 13.11 -4.49 -4.39
N THR A 158 13.55 -3.67 -3.44
CA THR A 158 13.20 -2.25 -3.31
C THR A 158 13.60 -1.45 -4.53
N ARG A 159 14.82 -1.68 -5.06
CA ARG A 159 15.26 -1.05 -6.33
C ARG A 159 14.40 -1.46 -7.52
N SER A 160 14.11 -2.75 -7.66
CA SER A 160 13.34 -3.28 -8.78
C SER A 160 11.91 -2.75 -8.77
N MET A 161 11.22 -2.78 -7.62
CA MET A 161 9.84 -2.32 -7.49
C MET A 161 9.72 -0.81 -7.73
N SER A 162 10.61 0.00 -7.14
CA SER A 162 10.61 1.45 -7.36
C SER A 162 10.92 1.84 -8.82
N SER A 163 11.81 1.10 -9.48
CA SER A 163 12.10 1.29 -10.90
C SER A 163 10.91 0.91 -11.79
N TRP A 164 10.25 -0.21 -11.49
CA TRP A 164 9.06 -0.67 -12.19
C TRP A 164 7.89 0.32 -12.04
N ALA A 165 7.53 0.69 -10.82
CA ALA A 165 6.43 1.62 -10.55
C ALA A 165 6.60 2.96 -11.29
N SER A 166 7.83 3.47 -11.33
CA SER A 166 8.12 4.70 -12.06
C SER A 166 8.11 4.55 -13.58
N LYS A 167 8.39 3.36 -14.09
CA LYS A 167 8.24 3.07 -15.52
C LYS A 167 6.76 3.03 -15.89
N GLU A 168 5.91 2.40 -15.07
CA GLU A 168 4.47 2.35 -15.29
C GLU A 168 3.86 3.76 -15.27
N MET A 169 4.19 4.59 -14.28
CA MET A 169 3.73 5.99 -14.24
C MET A 169 4.13 6.77 -15.50
N LYS A 170 5.38 6.61 -15.97
CA LYS A 170 5.85 7.29 -17.19
C LYS A 170 5.16 6.79 -18.45
N LYS A 171 4.84 5.49 -18.53
CA LYS A 171 4.23 4.88 -19.71
C LYS A 171 2.87 5.52 -20.00
N VAL A 172 2.05 5.71 -18.98
CA VAL A 172 0.68 6.23 -19.13
C VAL A 172 0.62 7.75 -19.22
N SER A 173 1.64 8.47 -18.76
CA SER A 173 1.71 9.94 -18.84
C SER A 173 2.12 10.49 -20.22
N VAL A 174 2.52 9.61 -21.14
CA VAL A 174 2.93 9.98 -22.51
C VAL A 174 1.81 9.67 -23.53
N GLU A 175 0.75 8.98 -23.09
CA GLU A 175 -0.51 8.79 -23.85
C GLU A 175 -1.48 9.96 -23.62
#